data_AF-A0A2V8WYP5-F1
#
_entry.id   AF-A0A2V8WYP5-F1
#
_cell.length_a   1.000
_cell.length_b   1.000
_cell.length_c   1.000
_cell.angle_alpha   90.00
_cell.angle_beta   90.00
_cell.angle_gamma   90.00
#
_symmetry.space_group_name_H-M   'P 1'
#
loop_
_entity.id
_entity.type
_entity.pdbx_description
1 polymer ?
#
loop_
_entity_poly.entity_id
_entity_poly.type
_entity_poly.pdbx_seq_one_letter_code
_entity_poly.pdbx_strand_id
1 'polypeptide(L)'
;MKRPLGKIGAAFLAFVLATGAATRAQAQTASATSVSFSLSGDWSNTTNPNGPWSYNQGSTPLPLVPDWTAAGSALVGCSQPAWAPSDFSGNFLPALMNANSCSANNFLFGTDPNNGLANVMPGDIVTHTVDGSNGNPASGVANFLFTLPSGDDGQYEISGSVWDASFLFGTGRPQDWVLLVNGVQVASGFLSGIVSRSQAETFDVFADLTAGNTVDLELFEDPSSPFGFFVGANMNITEVTPPPTPTCPLSQGFWKNHGSQWPVTSLTLGGRVYTQSQLLTILQMQPLGDASVILADQLISTKLDIANGSDPAPVSAAVAAGDSELAAVGPLPAGIKTNAATGQAMTATAATLDSYNNDQLTQTCTAFKPSGPASP
;
A
#
# COMPACT_ATOMS: atom_id res chain seq x y z
N MET A 1 70.67 -4.73 51.28
CA MET A 1 69.75 -4.49 52.40
C MET A 1 68.32 -4.79 51.96
N LYS A 2 67.64 -5.65 52.74
CA LYS A 2 66.19 -5.90 52.86
C LYS A 2 65.36 -6.22 51.60
N ARG A 3 65.07 -7.52 51.43
CA ARG A 3 63.74 -8.03 50.97
C ARG A 3 62.71 -7.90 52.11
N PRO A 4 61.41 -7.84 51.81
CA PRO A 4 60.53 -9.02 52.07
C PRO A 4 59.45 -9.26 50.98
N LEU A 5 59.15 -10.53 50.65
CA LEU A 5 57.87 -11.28 50.85
C LEU A 5 56.59 -10.56 50.35
N GLY A 6 55.65 -11.10 49.57
CA GLY A 6 55.31 -12.46 49.15
C GLY A 6 53.77 -12.61 49.10
N LYS A 7 53.26 -13.46 48.19
CA LYS A 7 51.88 -14.04 48.07
C LYS A 7 50.85 -13.26 47.22
N ILE A 8 50.48 -13.80 46.04
CA ILE A 8 49.34 -14.71 45.72
C ILE A 8 47.98 -13.98 45.73
N GLY A 9 47.39 -13.83 44.54
CA GLY A 9 46.01 -13.38 44.33
C GLY A 9 45.53 -13.83 42.94
N ALA A 10 44.42 -14.55 42.92
CA ALA A 10 43.92 -15.39 41.83
C ALA A 10 43.52 -14.64 40.55
N ALA A 11 43.77 -15.26 39.41
CA ALA A 11 43.20 -14.89 38.12
C ALA A 11 41.73 -15.33 38.06
N PHE A 12 40.81 -14.37 38.04
CA PHE A 12 39.42 -14.59 37.63
C PHE A 12 39.32 -14.32 36.12
N LEU A 13 39.31 -15.40 35.33
CA LEU A 13 38.97 -15.33 33.91
C LEU A 13 37.45 -15.41 33.80
N ALA A 14 36.78 -14.26 33.65
CA ALA A 14 35.35 -14.20 33.37
C ALA A 14 35.11 -14.61 31.90
N PHE A 15 34.47 -15.76 31.72
CA PHE A 15 34.00 -16.25 30.43
C PHE A 15 32.69 -15.52 30.10
N VAL A 16 32.75 -14.46 29.29
CA VAL A 16 31.54 -13.82 28.74
C VAL A 16 31.11 -14.60 27.51
N LEU A 17 30.10 -15.45 27.69
CA LEU A 17 29.27 -15.98 26.61
C LEU A 17 28.41 -14.84 26.05
N ALA A 18 28.88 -14.19 24.98
CA ALA A 18 28.03 -13.33 24.17
C ALA A 18 27.34 -14.22 23.11
N THR A 19 26.10 -14.59 23.39
CA THR A 19 25.17 -15.20 22.44
C THR A 19 24.91 -14.21 21.30
N GLY A 20 25.52 -14.45 20.14
CA GLY A 20 25.21 -13.72 18.92
C GLY A 20 23.81 -14.11 18.43
N ALA A 21 22.81 -13.34 18.83
CA ALA A 21 21.51 -13.36 18.17
C ALA A 21 21.69 -12.79 16.76
N ALA A 22 21.74 -13.65 15.75
CA ALA A 22 21.67 -13.25 14.36
C ALA A 22 20.27 -12.67 14.10
N THR A 23 20.17 -11.34 14.06
CA THR A 23 19.00 -10.63 13.58
C THR A 23 18.77 -10.99 12.12
N ARG A 24 17.59 -11.53 11.81
CA ARG A 24 17.13 -11.78 10.45
C ARG A 24 17.06 -10.43 9.71
N ALA A 25 17.99 -10.18 8.79
CA ALA A 25 17.77 -9.20 7.75
C ALA A 25 16.78 -9.82 6.75
N GLN A 26 15.50 -9.53 6.93
CA GLN A 26 14.54 -9.71 5.83
C GLN A 26 15.02 -8.79 4.70
N ALA A 27 15.34 -9.36 3.55
CA ALA A 27 15.49 -8.58 2.33
C ALA A 27 14.11 -7.99 2.03
N GLN A 28 13.89 -6.75 2.48
CA GLN A 28 12.85 -5.88 1.97
C GLN A 28 13.14 -5.72 0.49
N THR A 29 12.45 -6.47 -0.36
CA THR A 29 12.28 -6.08 -1.75
C THR A 29 11.73 -4.67 -1.71
N ALA A 30 12.49 -3.71 -2.23
CA ALA A 30 12.04 -2.32 -2.32
C ALA A 30 10.69 -2.35 -3.05
N SER A 31 9.60 -2.08 -2.32
CA SER A 31 8.31 -1.80 -2.94
C SER A 31 8.55 -0.69 -3.93
N ALA A 32 8.16 -0.89 -5.18
CA ALA A 32 8.03 0.22 -6.12
C ALA A 32 7.19 1.29 -5.42
N THR A 33 7.65 2.54 -5.43
CA THR A 33 6.87 3.65 -4.88
C THR A 33 5.55 3.70 -5.64
N SER A 34 4.46 3.34 -4.98
CA SER A 34 3.10 3.41 -5.54
C SER A 34 2.82 4.85 -5.96
N VAL A 35 2.37 5.08 -7.19
CA VAL A 35 1.92 6.40 -7.63
C VAL A 35 0.71 6.81 -6.79
N SER A 36 0.69 8.04 -6.30
CA SER A 36 -0.43 8.55 -5.50
C SER A 36 -0.71 10.00 -5.83
N PHE A 37 -2.00 10.32 -5.93
CA PHE A 37 -2.53 11.66 -6.17
C PHE A 37 -3.45 12.04 -5.02
N SER A 38 -3.35 13.27 -4.54
CA SER A 38 -4.13 13.74 -3.39
C SER A 38 -4.80 15.06 -3.71
N LEU A 39 -6.12 15.13 -3.58
CA LEU A 39 -6.89 16.34 -3.88
C LEU A 39 -6.39 17.56 -3.08
N SER A 40 -6.11 17.38 -1.79
CA SER A 40 -5.60 18.46 -0.94
C SER A 40 -4.10 18.71 -1.15
N GLY A 41 -3.32 17.65 -1.33
CA GLY A 41 -1.86 17.73 -1.52
C GLY A 41 -1.45 18.37 -2.85
N ASP A 42 -2.22 18.12 -3.90
CA ASP A 42 -1.98 18.62 -5.27
C ASP A 42 -2.76 19.90 -5.58
N TRP A 43 -3.43 20.49 -4.58
CA TRP A 43 -4.25 21.67 -4.76
C TRP A 43 -3.45 22.85 -5.35
N SER A 44 -4.06 23.59 -6.28
CA SER A 44 -3.47 24.81 -6.84
C SER A 44 -4.40 26.00 -6.69
N ASN A 45 -3.83 27.13 -6.25
CA ASN A 45 -4.47 28.44 -6.22
C ASN A 45 -3.98 29.34 -7.36
N THR A 46 -3.39 28.78 -8.42
CA THR A 46 -2.82 29.58 -9.52
C THR A 46 -3.22 29.09 -10.90
N THR A 47 -3.47 27.79 -11.07
CA THR A 47 -3.74 27.18 -12.36
C THR A 47 -4.89 26.19 -12.24
N ASN A 48 -5.82 26.21 -13.19
CA ASN A 48 -6.91 25.26 -13.32
C ASN A 48 -7.21 25.05 -14.82
N PRO A 49 -7.05 23.83 -15.37
CA PRO A 49 -6.59 22.60 -14.70
C PRO A 49 -5.15 22.67 -14.15
N ASN A 50 -4.85 21.89 -13.11
CA ASN A 50 -3.53 21.75 -12.49
C ASN A 50 -3.03 20.30 -12.58
N GLY A 51 -2.22 20.00 -13.59
CA GLY A 51 -1.76 18.63 -13.82
C GLY A 51 -2.96 17.69 -14.06
N PRO A 52 -3.11 16.59 -13.29
CA PRO A 52 -4.24 15.68 -13.45
C PRO A 52 -5.56 16.19 -12.87
N TRP A 53 -5.54 17.27 -12.09
CA TRP A 53 -6.72 17.79 -11.38
C TRP A 53 -7.36 18.98 -12.12
N SER A 54 -8.69 19.05 -12.09
CA SER A 54 -9.47 20.20 -12.55
C SER A 54 -10.62 20.48 -11.58
N TYR A 55 -10.87 21.75 -11.30
CA TYR A 55 -11.91 22.23 -10.37
C TYR A 55 -13.01 22.89 -11.18
N ASN A 56 -14.17 22.24 -11.31
CA ASN A 56 -15.13 22.61 -12.35
C ASN A 56 -16.50 22.96 -11.80
N GLN A 57 -17.28 23.61 -12.68
CA GLN A 57 -18.72 23.49 -12.69
C GLN A 57 -19.13 22.75 -13.96
N GLY A 58 -19.78 21.59 -13.81
CA GLY A 58 -20.02 20.67 -14.92
C GLY A 58 -18.72 20.35 -15.65
N SER A 59 -18.68 20.55 -16.96
CA SER A 59 -17.49 20.30 -17.77
C SER A 59 -16.54 21.50 -17.90
N THR A 60 -16.78 22.60 -17.19
CA THR A 60 -16.04 23.85 -17.36
C THR A 60 -15.15 24.15 -16.14
N PRO A 61 -13.82 24.22 -16.32
CA PRO A 61 -12.92 24.70 -15.28
C PRO A 61 -13.30 26.10 -14.82
N LEU A 62 -13.45 26.28 -13.51
CA LEU A 62 -13.80 27.56 -12.91
C LEU A 62 -12.59 28.50 -12.92
N PRO A 63 -12.80 29.82 -13.08
CA PRO A 63 -11.73 30.80 -12.97
C PRO A 63 -11.35 31.05 -11.50
N LEU A 64 -10.13 31.55 -11.28
CA LEU A 64 -9.67 31.91 -9.95
C LEU A 64 -10.28 33.24 -9.53
N VAL A 65 -10.88 33.26 -8.34
CA VAL A 65 -11.24 34.47 -7.61
C VAL A 65 -10.29 34.58 -6.41
N PRO A 66 -9.25 35.45 -6.48
CA PRO A 66 -8.20 35.49 -5.46
C PRO A 66 -8.70 35.90 -4.07
N ASP A 67 -9.74 36.72 -4.03
CA ASP A 67 -10.32 37.29 -2.81
C ASP A 67 -11.82 37.01 -2.73
N TRP A 68 -12.22 35.73 -2.78
CA TRP A 68 -13.63 35.37 -2.72
C TRP A 68 -14.18 35.58 -1.30
N THR A 69 -15.35 36.22 -1.21
CA THR A 69 -16.01 36.58 0.06
C THR A 69 -17.50 36.22 0.08
N ALA A 70 -17.95 35.42 -0.89
CA ALA A 70 -19.36 35.17 -1.18
C ALA A 70 -20.16 36.47 -1.35
N ALA A 71 -19.68 37.36 -2.22
CA ALA A 71 -20.27 38.67 -2.48
C ALA A 71 -20.34 39.58 -1.24
N GLY A 72 -19.25 39.64 -0.47
CA GLY A 72 -19.14 40.45 0.74
C GLY A 72 -20.00 39.93 1.90
N SER A 73 -20.28 38.62 1.92
CA SER A 73 -21.10 38.02 2.96
C SER A 73 -20.40 38.09 4.31
N ALA A 74 -21.09 38.68 5.30
CA ALA A 74 -20.63 38.67 6.69
C ALA A 74 -20.49 37.24 7.26
N LEU A 75 -21.12 36.24 6.64
CA LEU A 75 -20.97 34.83 7.02
C LEU A 75 -19.57 34.29 6.70
N VAL A 76 -19.01 34.63 5.53
CA VAL A 76 -17.66 34.17 5.14
C VAL A 76 -16.59 35.00 5.84
N GLY A 77 -16.87 36.27 6.15
CA GLY A 77 -16.15 37.08 7.13
C GLY A 77 -14.68 37.41 6.83
N CYS A 78 -14.10 36.82 5.77
CA CYS A 78 -12.77 37.15 5.27
C CYS A 78 -12.55 36.70 3.82
N SER A 79 -11.39 37.08 3.27
CA SER A 79 -10.94 36.70 1.94
C SER A 79 -10.42 35.26 1.91
N GLN A 80 -10.88 34.51 0.91
CA GLN A 80 -10.49 33.14 0.62
C GLN A 80 -10.28 33.00 -0.89
N PRO A 81 -9.11 32.58 -1.39
CA PRO A 81 -8.98 32.19 -2.78
C PRO A 81 -9.92 31.02 -3.09
N ALA A 82 -10.72 31.14 -4.15
CA ALA A 82 -11.64 30.10 -4.58
C ALA A 82 -11.68 30.00 -6.10
N TRP A 83 -11.89 28.78 -6.60
CA TRP A 83 -12.32 28.54 -7.96
C TRP A 83 -13.84 28.74 -8.01
N ALA A 84 -14.27 29.84 -8.60
CA ALA A 84 -15.67 30.29 -8.58
C ALA A 84 -15.96 31.17 -9.80
N PRO A 85 -17.22 31.29 -10.26
CA PRO A 85 -17.54 32.09 -11.44
C PRO A 85 -17.27 33.59 -11.24
N SER A 86 -17.48 34.13 -10.03
CA SER A 86 -17.11 35.49 -9.63
C SER A 86 -17.21 35.66 -8.09
N ASP A 87 -17.10 36.90 -7.60
CA ASP A 87 -17.47 37.29 -6.22
C ASP A 87 -18.65 38.28 -6.21
N PHE A 88 -19.51 38.25 -7.23
CA PHE A 88 -20.67 39.13 -7.35
C PHE A 88 -21.95 38.43 -6.91
N SER A 89 -22.83 39.18 -6.22
CA SER A 89 -24.14 38.68 -5.80
C SER A 89 -24.91 38.07 -6.98
N GLY A 90 -25.45 36.86 -6.78
CA GLY A 90 -26.15 36.10 -7.81
C GLY A 90 -25.27 35.29 -8.76
N ASN A 91 -23.93 35.40 -8.68
CA ASN A 91 -23.02 34.64 -9.53
C ASN A 91 -21.69 34.33 -8.85
N PHE A 92 -21.72 33.91 -7.59
CA PHE A 92 -20.50 33.58 -6.82
C PHE A 92 -20.41 32.09 -6.48
N LEU A 93 -21.38 31.28 -6.91
CA LEU A 93 -21.43 29.83 -6.70
C LEU A 93 -21.42 29.02 -8.03
N PRO A 94 -20.85 27.81 -8.02
CA PRO A 94 -20.19 27.15 -6.89
C PRO A 94 -18.83 27.78 -6.57
N ALA A 95 -18.32 27.51 -5.37
CA ALA A 95 -17.00 27.98 -4.95
C ALA A 95 -16.22 26.84 -4.31
N LEU A 96 -15.13 26.42 -4.97
CA LEU A 96 -14.25 25.33 -4.51
C LEU A 96 -12.96 25.96 -3.96
N MET A 97 -12.58 25.62 -2.75
CA MET A 97 -11.49 26.29 -2.05
C MET A 97 -10.67 25.33 -1.20
N ASN A 98 -9.36 25.59 -1.10
CA ASN A 98 -8.53 25.09 -0.03
C ASN A 98 -8.59 26.08 1.13
N ALA A 99 -9.27 25.68 2.22
CA ALA A 99 -9.57 26.54 3.35
C ALA A 99 -8.29 27.12 3.95
N ASN A 100 -8.16 28.43 3.94
CA ASN A 100 -7.08 29.12 4.62
C ASN A 100 -7.35 29.20 6.14
N SER A 101 -6.38 29.69 6.89
CA SER A 101 -6.48 29.82 8.35
C SER A 101 -7.58 30.76 8.81
N CYS A 102 -7.98 31.74 8.00
CA CYS A 102 -9.08 32.62 8.36
C CYS A 102 -10.43 31.91 8.21
N SER A 103 -10.70 31.36 7.03
CA SER A 103 -11.96 30.69 6.71
C SER A 103 -12.21 29.52 7.67
N ALA A 104 -11.19 28.69 7.92
CA ALA A 104 -11.29 27.55 8.84
C ALA A 104 -11.64 27.96 10.29
N ASN A 105 -11.26 29.16 10.72
CA ASN A 105 -11.56 29.69 12.06
C ASN A 105 -12.85 30.54 12.09
N ASN A 106 -13.55 30.66 10.96
CA ASN A 106 -14.80 31.42 10.90
C ASN A 106 -15.94 30.64 11.61
N PHE A 107 -16.85 31.37 12.26
CA PHE A 107 -18.06 30.82 12.86
C PHE A 107 -18.94 30.02 11.89
N LEU A 108 -18.82 30.29 10.59
CA LEU A 108 -19.50 29.56 9.52
C LEU A 108 -19.20 28.06 9.58
N PHE A 109 -17.94 27.65 9.71
CA PHE A 109 -17.60 26.22 9.75
C PHE A 109 -17.73 25.63 11.14
N GLY A 110 -17.52 26.44 12.18
CA GLY A 110 -17.80 26.07 13.56
C GLY A 110 -17.00 24.87 14.07
N THR A 111 -17.51 24.24 15.12
CA THR A 111 -16.90 23.08 15.78
C THR A 111 -17.65 21.80 15.46
N ASP A 112 -16.93 20.71 15.32
CA ASP A 112 -17.49 19.37 15.24
C ASP A 112 -18.24 19.05 16.55
N PRO A 113 -19.56 18.81 16.49
CA PRO A 113 -20.38 18.60 17.68
C PRO A 113 -20.06 17.30 18.44
N ASN A 114 -19.39 16.34 17.80
CA ASN A 114 -19.11 15.03 18.38
C ASN A 114 -17.84 15.00 19.22
N ASN A 115 -16.88 15.89 18.95
CA ASN A 115 -15.58 15.91 19.64
C ASN A 115 -15.10 17.30 20.07
N GLY A 116 -15.80 18.38 19.70
CA GLY A 116 -15.46 19.75 20.06
C GLY A 116 -14.23 20.32 19.33
N LEU A 117 -13.67 19.62 18.36
CA LEU A 117 -12.57 20.10 17.52
C LEU A 117 -13.11 20.94 16.35
N ALA A 118 -12.22 21.57 15.58
CA ALA A 118 -12.62 22.32 14.40
C ALA A 118 -13.25 21.40 13.35
N ASN A 119 -14.43 21.78 12.83
CA ASN A 119 -15.12 21.00 11.79
C ASN A 119 -14.44 21.15 10.42
N VAL A 120 -13.79 22.28 10.20
CA VAL A 120 -12.90 22.55 9.06
C VAL A 120 -11.56 23.03 9.61
N MET A 121 -10.48 22.53 9.05
CA MET A 121 -9.10 22.91 9.38
C MET A 121 -8.46 23.62 8.18
N PRO A 122 -7.43 24.45 8.42
CA PRO A 122 -6.65 25.01 7.33
C PRO A 122 -6.04 23.88 6.48
N GLY A 123 -6.17 23.96 5.16
CA GLY A 123 -5.74 22.92 4.22
C GLY A 123 -6.86 22.01 3.72
N ASP A 124 -8.01 21.98 4.39
CA ASP A 124 -9.14 21.17 3.93
C ASP A 124 -9.71 21.72 2.63
N ILE A 125 -10.19 20.84 1.77
CA ILE A 125 -10.92 21.23 0.57
C ILE A 125 -12.39 21.35 0.92
N VAL A 126 -12.97 22.52 0.60
CA VAL A 126 -14.35 22.86 0.89
C VAL A 126 -15.01 23.40 -0.36
N THR A 127 -16.26 23.04 -0.57
CA THR A 127 -17.08 23.51 -1.69
C THR A 127 -18.35 24.12 -1.15
N HIS A 128 -18.67 25.35 -1.55
CA HIS A 128 -20.06 25.78 -1.51
C HIS A 128 -20.72 25.31 -2.80
N THR A 129 -21.70 24.40 -2.68
CA THR A 129 -22.45 23.87 -3.84
C THR A 129 -23.26 24.98 -4.51
N VAL A 130 -23.57 24.80 -5.79
CA VAL A 130 -24.31 25.80 -6.57
C VAL A 130 -25.80 25.75 -6.26
N ASP A 131 -26.43 26.94 -6.23
CA ASP A 131 -27.87 27.10 -6.11
C ASP A 131 -28.41 28.15 -7.08
N GLY A 132 -29.72 28.16 -7.31
CA GLY A 132 -30.36 29.05 -8.29
C GLY A 132 -30.45 30.53 -7.87
N SER A 133 -30.13 30.87 -6.62
CA SER A 133 -30.17 32.25 -6.12
C SER A 133 -28.80 32.93 -6.20
N ASN A 134 -27.73 32.16 -6.07
CA ASN A 134 -26.37 32.65 -5.92
C ASN A 134 -25.41 32.17 -7.05
N GLY A 135 -25.90 31.35 -7.96
CA GLY A 135 -25.19 30.86 -9.13
C GLY A 135 -26.12 30.35 -10.22
N ASN A 136 -25.59 29.52 -11.13
CA ASN A 136 -26.34 28.95 -12.25
C ASN A 136 -26.26 27.42 -12.27
N PRO A 137 -27.22 26.70 -11.65
CA PRO A 137 -27.25 25.23 -11.67
C PRO A 137 -27.34 24.61 -13.06
N ALA A 138 -27.81 25.35 -14.08
CA ALA A 138 -27.88 24.84 -15.45
C ALA A 138 -26.50 24.62 -16.10
N SER A 139 -25.44 25.20 -15.54
CA SER A 139 -24.05 24.93 -15.95
C SER A 139 -23.51 23.60 -15.40
N GLY A 140 -24.29 22.88 -14.59
CA GLY A 140 -23.88 21.67 -13.91
C GLY A 140 -23.48 21.90 -12.45
N VAL A 141 -23.08 20.82 -11.79
CA VAL A 141 -22.71 20.76 -10.37
C VAL A 141 -21.23 21.07 -10.16
N ALA A 142 -20.84 21.35 -8.92
CA ALA A 142 -19.43 21.51 -8.56
C ALA A 142 -18.73 20.15 -8.57
N ASN A 143 -17.50 20.08 -9.09
CA ASN A 143 -16.78 18.80 -9.10
C ASN A 143 -15.25 18.92 -9.05
N PHE A 144 -14.65 17.83 -8.57
CA PHE A 144 -13.21 17.59 -8.56
C PHE A 144 -12.87 16.49 -9.55
N LEU A 145 -12.51 16.88 -10.77
CA LEU A 145 -12.18 15.96 -11.84
C LEU A 145 -10.69 15.62 -11.79
N PHE A 146 -10.38 14.35 -11.62
CA PHE A 146 -9.06 13.76 -11.86
C PHE A 146 -9.03 13.06 -13.22
N THR A 147 -7.95 13.26 -13.97
CA THR A 147 -7.66 12.52 -15.21
C THR A 147 -6.30 11.84 -15.10
N LEU A 148 -6.26 10.52 -15.26
CA LEU A 148 -5.02 9.75 -15.12
C LEU A 148 -3.97 10.18 -16.16
N PRO A 149 -2.74 10.55 -15.77
CA PRO A 149 -1.68 10.90 -16.70
C PRO A 149 -1.25 9.74 -17.60
N SER A 150 -0.60 10.06 -18.71
CA SER A 150 -0.01 9.05 -19.58
C SER A 150 1.17 8.35 -18.91
N GLY A 151 1.17 7.01 -18.91
CA GLY A 151 2.26 6.20 -18.36
C GLY A 151 1.98 5.62 -16.97
N ASP A 152 0.86 5.98 -16.36
CA ASP A 152 0.42 5.55 -15.03
C ASP A 152 -0.77 4.57 -15.14
N ASP A 153 -0.77 3.68 -16.13
CA ASP A 153 -1.83 2.67 -16.25
C ASP A 153 -1.69 1.64 -15.13
N GLY A 154 -2.78 1.34 -14.41
CA GLY A 154 -2.73 0.45 -13.26
C GLY A 154 -4.06 0.22 -12.57
N GLN A 155 -4.02 -0.56 -11.48
CA GLN A 155 -5.15 -0.68 -10.56
C GLN A 155 -4.99 0.36 -9.47
N TYR A 156 -6.08 1.05 -9.13
CA TYR A 156 -6.09 2.15 -8.17
C TYR A 156 -7.12 1.90 -7.07
N GLU A 157 -6.74 2.21 -5.83
CA GLU A 157 -7.66 2.50 -4.74
C GLU A 157 -8.03 3.99 -4.82
N ILE A 158 -9.33 4.27 -4.84
CA ILE A 158 -9.92 5.60 -4.83
C ILE A 158 -10.65 5.73 -3.49
N SER A 159 -10.06 6.47 -2.55
CA SER A 159 -10.58 6.59 -1.20
C SER A 159 -10.68 8.04 -0.75
N GLY A 160 -11.65 8.32 0.11
CA GLY A 160 -11.94 9.69 0.51
C GLY A 160 -13.07 9.82 1.50
N SER A 161 -13.39 11.07 1.82
CA SER A 161 -14.43 11.41 2.80
C SER A 161 -15.12 12.71 2.45
N VAL A 162 -16.42 12.78 2.75
CA VAL A 162 -17.28 13.96 2.51
C VAL A 162 -18.10 14.26 3.78
N TRP A 163 -18.22 15.53 4.14
CA TRP A 163 -18.96 15.95 5.35
C TRP A 163 -19.61 17.32 5.20
N ASP A 164 -20.61 17.61 6.04
CA ASP A 164 -21.19 18.95 6.19
C ASP A 164 -20.13 19.87 6.82
N ALA A 165 -19.54 20.77 6.02
CA ALA A 165 -18.50 21.68 6.50
C ALA A 165 -19.05 22.79 7.40
N SER A 166 -20.36 23.04 7.37
CA SER A 166 -21.04 23.99 8.24
C SER A 166 -22.33 23.40 8.80
N PHE A 167 -22.70 23.79 10.03
CA PHE A 167 -23.96 23.42 10.68
C PHE A 167 -24.88 24.61 10.94
N LEU A 168 -24.58 25.80 10.40
CA LEU A 168 -25.28 27.04 10.78
C LEU A 168 -26.80 26.97 10.56
N PHE A 169 -27.24 26.17 9.59
CA PHE A 169 -28.66 25.95 9.27
C PHE A 169 -29.17 24.56 9.65
N GLY A 170 -28.35 23.76 10.34
CA GLY A 170 -28.63 22.35 10.66
C GLY A 170 -29.12 21.58 9.43
N THR A 171 -30.20 20.84 9.60
CA THR A 171 -30.79 20.02 8.53
C THR A 171 -31.60 20.80 7.48
N GLY A 172 -31.56 22.14 7.51
CA GLY A 172 -32.33 22.99 6.59
C GLY A 172 -31.69 23.21 5.22
N ARG A 173 -30.46 22.72 5.01
CA ARG A 173 -29.74 22.80 3.73
C ARG A 173 -28.97 21.51 3.43
N PRO A 174 -29.65 20.36 3.28
CA PRO A 174 -28.97 19.12 2.96
C PRO A 174 -28.26 19.19 1.60
N GLN A 175 -27.19 18.41 1.45
CA GLN A 175 -26.38 18.32 0.24
C GLN A 175 -26.21 16.85 -0.14
N ASP A 176 -25.87 16.59 -1.40
CA ASP A 176 -25.60 15.26 -1.93
C ASP A 176 -24.22 15.21 -2.56
N TRP A 177 -23.68 13.99 -2.69
CA TRP A 177 -22.46 13.75 -3.46
C TRP A 177 -22.54 12.44 -4.24
N VAL A 178 -21.83 12.40 -5.37
CA VAL A 178 -21.58 11.17 -6.14
C VAL A 178 -20.10 11.08 -6.53
N LEU A 179 -19.59 9.85 -6.53
CA LEU A 179 -18.29 9.52 -7.09
C LEU A 179 -18.49 8.78 -8.41
N LEU A 180 -17.88 9.28 -9.47
CA LEU A 180 -17.95 8.73 -10.82
C LEU A 180 -16.57 8.22 -11.24
N VAL A 181 -16.52 7.04 -11.86
CA VAL A 181 -15.33 6.55 -12.59
C VAL A 181 -15.71 6.43 -14.06
N ASN A 182 -15.04 7.18 -14.93
CA ASN A 182 -15.36 7.29 -16.36
C ASN A 182 -16.85 7.63 -16.61
N GLY A 183 -17.43 8.48 -15.77
CA GLY A 183 -18.83 8.90 -15.83
C GLY A 183 -19.84 7.88 -15.29
N VAL A 184 -19.38 6.75 -14.73
CA VAL A 184 -20.24 5.75 -14.09
C VAL A 184 -20.22 5.96 -12.58
N GLN A 185 -21.40 6.12 -11.96
CA GLN A 185 -21.51 6.26 -10.51
C GLN A 185 -21.08 4.97 -9.81
N VAL A 186 -20.07 5.09 -8.93
CA VAL A 186 -19.52 3.99 -8.13
C VAL A 186 -19.78 4.16 -6.63
N ALA A 187 -20.02 5.38 -6.16
CA ALA A 187 -20.45 5.67 -4.80
C ALA A 187 -21.31 6.95 -4.77
N SER A 188 -22.07 7.13 -3.70
CA SER A 188 -22.90 8.32 -3.47
C SER A 188 -23.31 8.41 -1.99
N GLY A 189 -23.72 9.58 -1.55
CA GLY A 189 -24.23 9.77 -0.19
C GLY A 189 -25.02 11.06 -0.02
N PHE A 190 -25.54 11.23 1.19
CA PHE A 190 -26.49 12.29 1.56
C PHE A 190 -26.03 12.98 2.85
N LEU A 191 -25.67 14.25 2.73
CA LEU A 191 -25.24 15.09 3.83
C LEU A 191 -26.45 15.83 4.38
N SER A 192 -26.94 15.30 5.50
CA SER A 192 -28.17 15.78 6.13
C SER A 192 -28.09 17.18 6.76
N GLY A 193 -26.94 17.85 6.77
CA GLY A 193 -26.69 19.10 7.51
C GLY A 193 -26.20 18.90 8.95
N ILE A 194 -25.87 17.66 9.32
CA ILE A 194 -25.34 17.27 10.65
C ILE A 194 -24.21 16.22 10.58
N VAL A 195 -23.79 15.81 9.38
CA VAL A 195 -22.71 14.84 9.18
C VAL A 195 -21.38 15.56 9.37
N SER A 196 -20.84 15.53 10.59
CA SER A 196 -19.62 16.27 10.92
C SER A 196 -18.36 15.61 10.40
N ARG A 197 -17.24 16.33 10.41
CA ARG A 197 -15.94 15.83 9.97
C ARG A 197 -15.55 14.48 10.61
N SER A 198 -15.73 14.34 11.92
CA SER A 198 -15.40 13.10 12.63
C SER A 198 -16.38 11.95 12.38
N GLN A 199 -17.49 12.24 11.70
CA GLN A 199 -18.50 11.28 11.25
C GLN A 199 -18.66 11.34 9.73
N ALA A 200 -17.63 11.83 9.01
CA ALA A 200 -17.70 12.01 7.57
C ALA A 200 -18.12 10.71 6.87
N GLU A 201 -18.94 10.83 5.83
CA GLU A 201 -19.20 9.71 4.95
C GLU A 201 -17.93 9.39 4.18
N THR A 202 -17.61 8.11 4.02
CA THR A 202 -16.37 7.66 3.37
C THR A 202 -16.68 6.81 2.15
N PHE A 203 -15.82 6.89 1.15
CA PHE A 203 -15.80 5.95 0.03
C PHE A 203 -14.42 5.31 -0.09
N ASP A 204 -14.41 4.07 -0.57
CA ASP A 204 -13.23 3.26 -0.85
C ASP A 204 -13.60 2.31 -2.00
N VAL A 205 -13.08 2.58 -3.19
CA VAL A 205 -13.42 1.88 -4.43
C VAL A 205 -12.16 1.53 -5.19
N PHE A 206 -12.11 0.32 -5.75
CA PHE A 206 -11.02 -0.12 -6.61
C PHE A 206 -11.42 -0.04 -8.08
N ALA A 207 -10.54 0.51 -8.93
CA ALA A 207 -10.75 0.59 -10.36
C ALA A 207 -9.44 0.39 -11.14
N ASP A 208 -9.53 -0.32 -12.26
CA ASP A 208 -8.45 -0.34 -13.25
C ASP A 208 -8.56 0.94 -14.09
N LEU A 209 -7.53 1.77 -14.06
CA LEU A 209 -7.48 3.04 -14.78
C LEU A 209 -6.37 2.98 -15.83
N THR A 210 -6.68 3.46 -17.03
CA THR A 210 -5.69 3.75 -18.07
C THR A 210 -5.61 5.25 -18.31
N ALA A 211 -4.50 5.73 -18.86
CA ALA A 211 -4.29 7.13 -19.22
C ALA A 211 -5.53 7.76 -19.88
N GLY A 212 -5.96 8.92 -19.34
CA GLY A 212 -7.16 9.62 -19.78
C GLY A 212 -8.48 9.15 -19.16
N ASN A 213 -8.48 8.05 -18.38
CA ASN A 213 -9.62 7.71 -17.54
C ASN A 213 -9.82 8.77 -16.45
N THR A 214 -11.07 8.94 -16.04
CA THR A 214 -11.46 9.99 -15.11
C THR A 214 -12.04 9.44 -13.81
N VAL A 215 -11.77 10.15 -12.73
CA VAL A 215 -12.43 10.00 -11.44
C VAL A 215 -13.00 11.37 -11.08
N ASP A 216 -14.29 11.45 -10.81
CA ASP A 216 -14.99 12.72 -10.60
C ASP A 216 -15.82 12.68 -9.33
N LEU A 217 -15.51 13.55 -8.37
CA LEU A 217 -16.29 13.73 -7.14
C LEU A 217 -17.19 14.95 -7.32
N GLU A 218 -18.47 14.72 -7.54
CA GLU A 218 -19.48 15.76 -7.70
C GLU A 218 -20.16 16.05 -6.36
N LEU A 219 -20.33 17.34 -6.06
CA LEU A 219 -20.99 17.84 -4.85
C LEU A 219 -22.11 18.80 -5.25
N PHE A 220 -23.32 18.58 -4.74
CA PHE A 220 -24.48 19.35 -5.17
C PHE A 220 -25.54 19.53 -4.09
N GLU A 221 -26.40 20.51 -4.32
CA GLU A 221 -27.61 20.76 -3.52
C GLU A 221 -28.55 19.55 -3.60
N ASP A 222 -28.96 19.02 -2.44
CA ASP A 222 -30.00 17.98 -2.40
C ASP A 222 -31.33 18.55 -2.90
N PRO A 223 -32.15 17.80 -3.66
CA PRO A 223 -33.40 18.30 -4.24
C PRO A 223 -34.44 18.83 -3.23
N SER A 224 -34.33 18.48 -1.95
CA SER A 224 -35.18 18.99 -0.86
C SER A 224 -34.64 20.27 -0.23
N SER A 225 -33.41 20.66 -0.55
CA SER A 225 -32.78 21.88 -0.06
C SER A 225 -33.25 23.11 -0.85
N PRO A 226 -33.49 24.25 -0.17
CA PRO A 226 -33.78 25.52 -0.84
C PRO A 226 -32.52 26.26 -1.34
N PHE A 227 -31.33 25.88 -0.84
CA PHE A 227 -30.05 26.50 -1.18
C PHE A 227 -28.90 25.50 -1.04
N GLY A 228 -27.83 25.76 -1.78
CA GLY A 228 -26.55 25.10 -1.64
C GLY A 228 -25.91 25.43 -0.30
N PHE A 229 -24.92 24.63 0.06
CA PHE A 229 -24.17 24.82 1.29
C PHE A 229 -22.76 24.25 1.24
N PHE A 230 -22.03 24.43 2.33
CA PHE A 230 -20.62 24.08 2.41
C PHE A 230 -20.43 22.60 2.71
N VAL A 231 -19.69 21.93 1.84
CA VAL A 231 -19.32 20.53 1.91
C VAL A 231 -17.81 20.42 1.99
N GLY A 232 -17.29 19.71 2.98
CA GLY A 232 -15.88 19.36 3.07
C GLY A 232 -15.62 18.06 2.32
N ALA A 233 -14.49 17.97 1.63
CA ALA A 233 -14.11 16.80 0.86
C ALA A 233 -12.62 16.49 0.97
N ASN A 234 -12.30 15.20 0.91
CA ASN A 234 -10.96 14.68 0.71
C ASN A 234 -11.03 13.51 -0.25
N MET A 235 -10.02 13.37 -1.11
CA MET A 235 -9.90 12.25 -2.04
C MET A 235 -8.43 11.96 -2.32
N ASN A 236 -8.07 10.69 -2.27
CA ASN A 236 -6.79 10.14 -2.68
C ASN A 236 -7.03 9.07 -3.74
N ILE A 237 -6.12 9.02 -4.71
CA ILE A 237 -6.09 8.01 -5.77
C ILE A 237 -4.70 7.39 -5.71
N THR A 238 -4.62 6.15 -5.24
CA THR A 238 -3.35 5.49 -4.97
C THR A 238 -3.27 4.21 -5.79
N GLU A 239 -2.22 4.08 -6.60
CA GLU A 239 -1.95 2.87 -7.35
C GLU A 239 -1.70 1.73 -6.37
N VAL A 240 -2.49 0.67 -6.51
CA VAL A 240 -2.27 -0.56 -5.78
C VAL A 240 -1.56 -1.52 -6.70
N THR A 241 -0.35 -1.91 -6.31
CA THR A 241 0.34 -3.01 -6.97
C THR A 241 -0.25 -4.30 -6.42
N PRO A 242 -0.93 -5.14 -7.24
CA PRO A 242 -1.26 -6.48 -6.79
C PRO A 242 0.04 -7.18 -6.35
N PRO A 243 0.04 -7.92 -5.23
CA PRO A 243 1.23 -8.62 -4.80
C PRO A 243 1.72 -9.52 -5.94
N PRO A 244 3.04 -9.55 -6.22
CA PRO A 244 3.57 -10.37 -7.31
C PRO A 244 3.11 -11.81 -7.09
N THR A 245 2.49 -12.41 -8.12
CA THR A 245 2.07 -13.80 -8.04
C THR A 245 3.31 -14.68 -7.87
N PRO A 246 3.37 -15.57 -6.86
CA PRO A 246 4.52 -16.42 -6.64
C PRO A 246 4.84 -17.25 -7.89
N THR A 247 6.12 -17.50 -8.15
CA THR A 247 6.52 -18.50 -9.16
C THR A 247 6.18 -19.89 -8.64
N CYS A 248 5.76 -20.81 -9.51
CA CYS A 248 5.57 -22.20 -9.10
C CYS A 248 6.92 -22.84 -8.76
N PRO A 249 7.00 -23.67 -7.70
CA PRO A 249 8.20 -24.42 -7.37
C PRO A 249 8.55 -25.39 -8.49
N LEU A 250 9.85 -25.65 -8.65
CA LEU A 250 10.41 -26.51 -9.67
C LEU A 250 11.01 -27.74 -9.02
N SER A 251 10.79 -28.89 -9.65
CA SER A 251 11.28 -30.16 -9.12
C SER A 251 12.79 -30.18 -8.87
N GLN A 252 13.22 -31.04 -7.94
CA GLN A 252 14.63 -31.35 -7.70
C GLN A 252 15.39 -31.66 -9.01
N GLY A 253 14.76 -32.41 -9.93
CA GLY A 253 15.34 -32.77 -11.21
C GLY A 253 15.61 -31.57 -12.12
N PHE A 254 14.79 -30.52 -12.04
CA PHE A 254 15.02 -29.28 -12.77
C PHE A 254 16.31 -28.61 -12.26
N TRP A 255 16.38 -28.31 -10.96
CA TRP A 255 17.52 -27.60 -10.36
C TRP A 255 18.84 -28.35 -10.52
N LYS A 256 18.81 -29.68 -10.42
CA LYS A 256 19.96 -30.56 -10.65
C LYS A 256 20.55 -30.42 -12.06
N ASN A 257 19.72 -30.20 -13.07
CA ASN A 257 20.11 -30.21 -14.47
C ASN A 257 20.24 -28.81 -15.10
N HIS A 258 19.80 -27.75 -14.41
CA HIS A 258 19.75 -26.37 -14.92
C HIS A 258 20.55 -25.40 -14.04
N GLY A 259 21.81 -25.72 -13.74
CA GLY A 259 22.69 -24.88 -12.91
C GLY A 259 22.79 -23.42 -13.38
N SER A 260 22.80 -23.17 -14.69
CA SER A 260 22.85 -21.80 -15.23
C SER A 260 21.61 -20.96 -14.94
N GLN A 261 20.50 -21.57 -14.53
CA GLN A 261 19.23 -20.90 -14.21
C GLN A 261 19.03 -20.68 -12.71
N TRP A 262 20.01 -21.02 -11.86
CA TRP A 262 19.89 -20.79 -10.43
C TRP A 262 19.88 -19.28 -10.12
N PRO A 263 18.92 -18.79 -9.33
CA PRO A 263 18.85 -17.36 -8.96
C PRO A 263 19.98 -16.93 -8.01
N VAL A 264 20.69 -17.90 -7.43
CA VAL A 264 21.77 -17.69 -6.46
C VAL A 264 22.94 -18.64 -6.73
N THR A 265 24.15 -18.20 -6.39
CA THR A 265 25.40 -18.97 -6.58
C THR A 265 25.85 -19.71 -5.32
N SER A 266 25.12 -19.57 -4.21
CA SER A 266 25.37 -20.26 -2.94
C SER A 266 24.11 -20.38 -2.09
N LEU A 267 24.08 -21.36 -1.21
CA LEU A 267 23.03 -21.55 -0.21
C LEU A 267 23.65 -21.92 1.14
N THR A 268 22.93 -21.63 2.22
CA THR A 268 23.26 -22.13 3.55
C THR A 268 22.42 -23.38 3.83
N LEU A 269 23.04 -24.47 4.25
CA LEU A 269 22.37 -25.68 4.77
C LEU A 269 22.92 -25.98 6.15
N GLY A 270 22.05 -26.08 7.16
CA GLY A 270 22.45 -26.40 8.53
C GLY A 270 23.54 -25.49 9.11
N GLY A 271 23.47 -24.20 8.77
CA GLY A 271 24.43 -23.18 9.21
C GLY A 271 25.76 -23.16 8.45
N ARG A 272 25.93 -23.97 7.40
CA ARG A 272 27.14 -23.99 6.55
C ARG A 272 26.82 -23.42 5.17
N VAL A 273 27.68 -22.54 4.66
CA VAL A 273 27.57 -22.00 3.30
C VAL A 273 28.19 -22.99 2.32
N TYR A 274 27.45 -23.31 1.26
CA TYR A 274 27.89 -24.16 0.15
C TYR A 274 27.86 -23.37 -1.15
N THR A 275 28.90 -23.54 -1.97
CA THR A 275 28.93 -23.01 -3.34
C THR A 275 27.97 -23.80 -4.23
N GLN A 276 27.54 -23.21 -5.34
CA GLN A 276 26.74 -23.88 -6.36
C GLN A 276 27.34 -25.23 -6.80
N SER A 277 28.66 -25.32 -7.00
CA SER A 277 29.32 -26.58 -7.40
C SER A 277 29.22 -27.67 -6.31
N GLN A 278 29.33 -27.30 -5.04
CA GLN A 278 29.15 -28.23 -3.92
C GLN A 278 27.69 -28.68 -3.82
N LEU A 279 26.73 -27.77 -3.99
CA LEU A 279 25.31 -28.07 -3.97
C LEU A 279 24.90 -28.98 -5.13
N LEU A 280 25.42 -28.76 -6.33
CA LEU A 280 25.22 -29.65 -7.47
C LEU A 280 25.81 -31.04 -7.22
N THR A 281 26.96 -31.13 -6.55
CA THR A 281 27.55 -32.42 -6.15
C THR A 281 26.63 -33.18 -5.20
N ILE A 282 26.00 -32.48 -4.25
CA ILE A 282 25.01 -33.06 -3.33
C ILE A 282 23.77 -33.54 -4.10
N LEU A 283 23.17 -32.69 -4.96
CA LEU A 283 22.01 -33.05 -5.79
C LEU A 283 22.26 -34.22 -6.76
N GLN A 284 23.52 -34.46 -7.13
CA GLN A 284 23.92 -35.57 -7.98
C GLN A 284 24.22 -36.86 -7.20
N MET A 285 24.38 -36.76 -5.89
CA MET A 285 24.70 -37.89 -5.03
C MET A 285 23.52 -38.88 -4.97
N GLN A 286 23.82 -40.17 -5.07
CA GLN A 286 22.83 -41.20 -4.78
C GLN A 286 22.68 -41.32 -3.27
N PRO A 287 21.47 -41.23 -2.69
CA PRO A 287 21.32 -41.23 -1.24
C PRO A 287 21.78 -42.52 -0.55
N LEU A 288 21.74 -43.68 -1.22
CA LEU A 288 22.18 -44.99 -0.69
C LEU A 288 21.67 -45.31 0.75
N GLY A 289 20.47 -44.82 1.09
CA GLY A 289 19.86 -44.98 2.42
C GLY A 289 20.37 -44.01 3.50
N ASP A 290 21.07 -42.94 3.11
CA ASP A 290 21.48 -41.83 3.96
C ASP A 290 20.40 -40.73 3.99
N ALA A 291 19.71 -40.62 5.12
CA ALA A 291 18.67 -39.63 5.35
C ALA A 291 19.17 -38.18 5.28
N SER A 292 20.45 -37.94 5.59
CA SER A 292 21.04 -36.60 5.51
C SER A 292 21.15 -36.11 4.07
N VAL A 293 21.42 -37.01 3.11
CA VAL A 293 21.44 -36.70 1.67
C VAL A 293 20.02 -36.50 1.15
N ILE A 294 19.08 -37.35 1.56
CA ILE A 294 17.64 -37.21 1.18
C ILE A 294 17.09 -35.85 1.60
N LEU A 295 17.36 -35.42 2.84
CA LEU A 295 16.92 -34.12 3.33
C LEU A 295 17.63 -32.96 2.62
N ALA A 296 18.94 -33.06 2.42
CA ALA A 296 19.71 -32.02 1.75
C ALA A 296 19.21 -31.78 0.33
N ASP A 297 18.91 -32.83 -0.42
CA ASP A 297 18.36 -32.77 -1.77
C ASP A 297 17.07 -31.93 -1.86
N GLN A 298 16.14 -32.20 -0.95
CA GLN A 298 14.85 -31.50 -0.93
C GLN A 298 14.98 -30.06 -0.41
N LEU A 299 15.85 -29.84 0.59
CA LEU A 299 16.09 -28.52 1.15
C LEU A 299 16.81 -27.59 0.16
N ILE A 300 17.74 -28.11 -0.64
CA ILE A 300 18.41 -27.34 -1.71
C ILE A 300 17.37 -26.86 -2.72
N SER A 301 16.54 -27.78 -3.22
CA SER A 301 15.51 -27.47 -4.22
C SER A 301 14.52 -26.44 -3.71
N THR A 302 14.01 -26.64 -2.49
CA THR A 302 13.08 -25.70 -1.83
C THR A 302 13.67 -24.30 -1.73
N LYS A 303 14.95 -24.19 -1.34
CA LYS A 303 15.61 -22.90 -1.19
C LYS A 303 15.87 -22.21 -2.52
N LEU A 304 16.11 -22.96 -3.58
CA LEU A 304 16.18 -22.42 -4.94
C LEU A 304 14.81 -21.93 -5.41
N ASP A 305 13.73 -22.68 -5.12
CA ASP A 305 12.36 -22.26 -5.42
C ASP A 305 11.98 -20.96 -4.72
N ILE A 306 12.28 -20.84 -3.43
CA ILE A 306 12.06 -19.61 -2.66
C ILE A 306 12.91 -18.46 -3.23
N ALA A 307 14.18 -18.70 -3.56
CA ALA A 307 15.03 -17.70 -4.20
C ALA A 307 14.54 -17.32 -5.61
N ASN A 308 13.79 -18.20 -6.27
CA ASN A 308 13.17 -18.00 -7.58
C ASN A 308 11.76 -17.37 -7.49
N GLY A 309 11.33 -16.95 -6.29
CA GLY A 309 10.06 -16.23 -6.07
C GLY A 309 8.86 -17.12 -5.74
N SER A 310 9.08 -18.38 -5.35
CA SER A 310 7.99 -19.25 -4.87
C SER A 310 7.60 -18.90 -3.43
N ASP A 311 6.33 -19.06 -3.07
CA ASP A 311 5.79 -18.69 -1.75
C ASP A 311 6.35 -19.61 -0.64
N PRO A 312 7.12 -19.07 0.33
CA PRO A 312 7.68 -19.88 1.41
C PRO A 312 6.66 -20.24 2.50
N ALA A 313 5.49 -19.60 2.56
CA ALA A 313 4.53 -19.75 3.65
C ALA A 313 4.19 -21.23 3.97
N PRO A 314 3.81 -22.09 3.01
CA PRO A 314 3.45 -23.49 3.28
C PRO A 314 4.61 -24.36 3.80
N VAL A 315 5.87 -23.98 3.57
CA VAL A 315 7.06 -24.82 3.91
C VAL A 315 8.02 -24.20 4.90
N SER A 316 7.75 -22.98 5.38
CA SER A 316 8.64 -22.23 6.29
C SER A 316 9.09 -23.03 7.52
N ALA A 317 8.19 -23.81 8.13
CA ALA A 317 8.50 -24.68 9.27
C ALA A 317 9.39 -25.86 8.88
N ALA A 318 9.13 -26.50 7.73
CA ALA A 318 9.91 -27.63 7.24
C ALA A 318 11.32 -27.21 6.82
N VAL A 319 11.49 -26.03 6.23
CA VAL A 319 12.81 -25.45 5.91
C VAL A 319 13.63 -25.24 7.19
N ALA A 320 13.02 -24.65 8.23
CA ALA A 320 13.68 -24.43 9.51
C ALA A 320 14.05 -25.75 10.23
N ALA A 321 13.17 -26.75 10.18
CA ALA A 321 13.44 -28.09 10.69
C ALA A 321 14.61 -28.74 9.95
N GLY A 322 14.61 -28.70 8.62
CA GLY A 322 15.64 -29.28 7.78
C GLY A 322 17.02 -28.67 8.04
N ASP A 323 17.10 -27.35 8.18
CA ASP A 323 18.35 -26.69 8.60
C ASP A 323 18.80 -27.14 9.99
N SER A 324 17.89 -27.24 10.96
CA SER A 324 18.24 -27.67 12.33
C SER A 324 18.75 -29.12 12.36
N GLU A 325 18.13 -30.01 11.60
CA GLU A 325 18.50 -31.42 11.48
C GLU A 325 19.87 -31.60 10.81
N LEU A 326 20.15 -30.86 9.73
CA LEU A 326 21.46 -30.88 9.07
C LEU A 326 22.57 -30.28 9.92
N ALA A 327 22.26 -29.23 10.70
CA ALA A 327 23.23 -28.65 11.64
C ALA A 327 23.70 -29.66 12.69
N ALA A 328 22.83 -30.60 13.09
CA ALA A 328 23.10 -31.58 14.14
C ALA A 328 24.04 -32.73 13.71
N VAL A 329 24.18 -33.01 12.40
CA VAL A 329 24.89 -34.22 11.90
C VAL A 329 26.23 -33.94 11.23
N GLY A 330 26.61 -32.67 11.05
CA GLY A 330 27.91 -32.29 10.47
C GLY A 330 27.93 -32.26 8.93
N PRO A 331 29.10 -32.37 8.29
CA PRO A 331 29.22 -32.31 6.82
C PRO A 331 28.50 -33.46 6.11
N LEU A 332 27.95 -33.17 4.94
CA LEU A 332 27.29 -34.16 4.08
C LEU A 332 28.29 -34.91 3.18
N PRO A 333 28.08 -36.20 2.89
CA PRO A 333 27.04 -37.08 3.48
C PRO A 333 27.40 -37.47 4.92
N ALA A 334 26.40 -37.49 5.82
CA ALA A 334 26.63 -37.78 7.25
C ALA A 334 26.41 -39.27 7.61
N GLY A 335 25.96 -40.11 6.68
CA GLY A 335 25.79 -41.55 6.85
C GLY A 335 24.61 -41.95 7.75
N ILE A 336 23.61 -41.10 7.90
CA ILE A 336 22.48 -41.31 8.82
C ILE A 336 21.51 -42.31 8.21
N LYS A 337 21.37 -43.50 8.82
CA LYS A 337 20.44 -44.52 8.32
C LYS A 337 18.99 -44.07 8.47
N THR A 338 18.18 -44.28 7.44
CA THR A 338 16.74 -43.93 7.43
C THR A 338 15.91 -44.63 8.50
N ASN A 339 16.37 -45.77 9.03
CA ASN A 339 15.69 -46.49 10.12
C ASN A 339 16.12 -46.04 11.53
N ALA A 340 17.11 -45.14 11.66
CA ALA A 340 17.44 -44.52 12.93
C ALA A 340 16.42 -43.42 13.25
N ALA A 341 16.17 -43.13 14.53
CA ALA A 341 15.23 -42.10 14.95
C ALA A 341 15.52 -40.72 14.31
N THR A 342 16.79 -40.32 14.26
CA THR A 342 17.24 -39.10 13.55
C THR A 342 16.96 -39.17 12.05
N GLY A 343 17.19 -40.34 11.43
CA GLY A 343 16.93 -40.53 10.00
C GLY A 343 15.45 -40.47 9.65
N GLN A 344 14.58 -40.97 10.53
CA GLN A 344 13.13 -40.89 10.34
C GLN A 344 12.63 -39.44 10.37
N ALA A 345 13.14 -38.61 11.29
CA ALA A 345 12.82 -37.18 11.34
C ALA A 345 13.24 -36.47 10.03
N MET A 346 14.48 -36.69 9.59
CA MET A 346 14.99 -36.15 8.32
C MET A 346 14.13 -36.54 7.11
N THR A 347 13.71 -37.82 7.03
CA THR A 347 12.86 -38.27 5.93
C THR A 347 11.45 -37.68 5.98
N ALA A 348 10.90 -37.41 7.17
CA ALA A 348 9.58 -36.79 7.32
C ALA A 348 9.62 -35.31 6.90
N THR A 349 10.67 -34.59 7.31
CA THR A 349 10.93 -33.22 6.85
C THR A 349 11.11 -33.19 5.32
N ALA A 350 11.93 -34.11 4.78
CA ALA A 350 12.16 -34.23 3.34
C ALA A 350 10.86 -34.48 2.54
N ALA A 351 9.94 -35.31 3.05
CA ALA A 351 8.66 -35.59 2.39
C ALA A 351 7.75 -34.34 2.29
N THR A 352 7.78 -33.47 3.30
CA THR A 352 7.03 -32.21 3.28
C THR A 352 7.62 -31.26 2.22
N LEU A 353 8.94 -31.15 2.19
CA LEU A 353 9.66 -30.34 1.20
C LEU A 353 9.46 -30.89 -0.23
N ASP A 354 9.44 -32.21 -0.39
CA ASP A 354 9.16 -32.86 -1.68
C ASP A 354 7.75 -32.53 -2.19
N SER A 355 6.74 -32.55 -1.32
CA SER A 355 5.37 -32.15 -1.69
C SER A 355 5.32 -30.72 -2.24
N TYR A 356 6.08 -29.81 -1.64
CA TYR A 356 6.22 -28.44 -2.13
C TYR A 356 6.98 -28.35 -3.45
N ASN A 357 8.15 -28.97 -3.55
CA ASN A 357 8.98 -28.95 -4.77
C ASN A 357 8.26 -29.56 -6.00
N ASN A 358 7.19 -30.34 -5.76
CA ASN A 358 6.31 -30.89 -6.79
C ASN A 358 4.97 -30.16 -6.92
N ASP A 359 4.90 -28.89 -6.48
CA ASP A 359 3.76 -27.98 -6.65
C ASP A 359 2.45 -28.47 -5.99
N GLN A 360 2.54 -29.31 -4.95
CA GLN A 360 1.35 -29.83 -4.26
C GLN A 360 0.83 -28.91 -3.15
N LEU A 361 1.62 -27.89 -2.77
CA LEU A 361 1.33 -26.97 -1.67
C LEU A 361 1.14 -25.50 -2.12
N THR A 362 1.21 -25.21 -3.42
CA THR A 362 1.20 -23.86 -4.00
C THR A 362 0.09 -23.70 -5.06
N GLN A 363 -1.16 -23.55 -4.62
CA GLN A 363 -2.33 -23.54 -5.54
C GLN A 363 -2.48 -22.29 -6.43
N THR A 364 -1.77 -21.20 -6.15
CA THR A 364 -1.96 -19.90 -6.85
C THR A 364 -0.62 -19.31 -7.31
N CYS A 365 0.15 -20.05 -8.10
CA CYS A 365 1.44 -19.64 -8.63
C CYS A 365 1.42 -19.46 -10.16
N THR A 366 2.45 -18.80 -10.70
CA THR A 366 2.67 -18.64 -12.15
C THR A 366 3.83 -19.48 -12.64
N ALA A 367 3.73 -19.99 -13.88
CA ALA A 367 4.75 -20.85 -14.46
C ALA A 367 6.10 -20.12 -14.61
N PHE A 368 7.19 -20.84 -14.34
CA PHE A 368 8.55 -20.35 -14.52
C PHE A 368 8.83 -19.90 -15.97
N LYS A 369 9.41 -18.71 -16.12
CA LYS A 369 9.92 -18.20 -17.41
C LYS A 369 11.46 -18.15 -17.39
N PRO A 370 12.15 -18.89 -18.26
CA PRO A 370 13.60 -18.83 -18.37
C PRO A 370 14.10 -17.43 -18.75
N SER A 371 15.19 -16.98 -18.14
CA SER A 371 15.88 -15.73 -18.50
C SER A 371 16.80 -15.92 -19.72
N GLY A 372 16.25 -15.75 -20.93
CA GLY A 372 17.00 -15.46 -22.17
C GLY A 372 17.78 -16.60 -22.86
N PRO A 373 18.23 -16.33 -24.09
CA PRO A 373 17.56 -16.79 -25.31
C PRO A 373 17.60 -18.31 -25.47
N ALA A 374 16.49 -18.87 -25.94
CA ALA A 374 16.51 -20.19 -26.56
C ALA A 374 17.55 -20.17 -27.69
N SER A 375 18.64 -20.91 -27.52
CA SER A 375 19.59 -21.21 -28.60
C SER A 375 19.32 -22.62 -29.11
N PRO A 376 19.47 -22.84 -30.43
CA PRO A 376 18.73 -23.83 -31.21
C PRO A 376 19.01 -25.30 -30.89
#